data_AF-A0A4Y2NYF8-F1
#
_entry.id   AF-A0A4Y2NYF8-F1
#
_cell.length_a   1.000
_cell.length_b   1.000
_cell.length_c   1.000
_cell.angle_alpha   90.00
_cell.angle_beta   90.00
_cell.angle_gamma   90.00
#
_symmetry.space_group_name_H-M   'P 1'
#
loop_
_entity.id
_entity.type
_entity.pdbx_description
1 polymer ?
#
loop_
_entity_poly.entity_id
_entity_poly.type
_entity_poly.pdbx_seq_one_letter_code
_entity_poly.pdbx_strand_id
1 'polypeptide(L)'
;MSKSRVAPLKKLTSPHLESMATVIGARMGKYIKGVNSDLVDRFVFWTDSLIALYWMKGFAKRWKQSISNRVLEVQQNSDPKSWFYCPTGENPADVLTRGVLVESLIDEELWWYGPSWLLA
;
A
#
# COMPACT_ATOMS: atom_id res chain seq x y z
N MET A 1 -1.63 16.75 -9.13
CA MET A 1 -2.08 15.83 -8.05
C MET A 1 -0.91 15.62 -7.11
N SER A 2 -0.92 16.20 -5.90
CA SER A 2 0.06 15.91 -4.85
C SER A 2 -0.58 16.27 -3.51
N LYS A 3 -1.21 15.29 -2.87
CA LYS A 3 -1.65 15.37 -1.47
C LYS A 3 -1.46 13.98 -0.86
N SER A 4 -0.34 13.78 -0.18
CA SER A 4 -0.10 12.60 0.63
C SER A 4 -1.14 12.55 1.77
N ARG A 5 -1.77 11.39 1.98
CA ARG A 5 -2.73 11.20 3.08
C ARG A 5 -1.94 10.82 4.33
N VAL A 6 -1.70 11.80 5.19
CA VAL A 6 -1.11 11.60 6.52
C VAL A 6 -2.09 10.85 7.42
N ALA A 7 -1.58 10.09 8.39
CA ALA A 7 -2.41 9.44 9.40
C ALA A 7 -3.34 10.46 10.09
N PRO A 8 -4.65 10.20 10.22
CA PRO A 8 -5.59 11.12 10.84
C PRO A 8 -5.29 11.38 12.32
N LEU A 9 -5.49 12.63 12.76
CA LEU A 9 -5.31 13.03 14.18
C LEU A 9 -6.32 12.39 15.13
N LYS A 10 -7.52 12.00 14.62
CA LYS A 10 -8.44 11.14 15.38
C LYS A 10 -7.86 9.73 15.45
N LYS A 11 -7.78 9.16 16.66
CA LYS A 11 -7.35 7.77 16.89
C LYS A 11 -8.22 6.79 16.09
N LEU A 12 -7.79 6.47 14.87
CA LEU A 12 -8.22 5.28 14.16
C LEU A 12 -7.36 4.12 14.65
N THR A 13 -7.93 2.92 14.71
CA THR A 13 -7.13 1.73 15.02
C THR A 13 -6.17 1.47 13.85
N SER A 14 -4.93 1.05 14.15
CA SER A 14 -3.94 0.67 13.12
C SER A 14 -4.56 -0.23 12.02
N PRO A 15 -5.32 -1.30 12.34
CA PRO A 15 -6.10 -2.10 11.37
C PRO A 15 -6.91 -1.32 10.32
N HIS A 16 -7.49 -0.20 10.73
CA HIS A 16 -8.32 0.62 9.85
C HIS A 16 -7.49 1.43 8.85
N LEU A 17 -6.33 1.93 9.27
CA LEU A 17 -5.41 2.66 8.40
C LEU A 17 -4.79 1.72 7.37
N GLU A 18 -4.33 0.56 7.81
CA GLU A 18 -3.72 -0.44 6.93
C GLU A 18 -4.69 -0.90 5.85
N SER A 19 -5.94 -1.22 6.23
CA SER A 19 -6.96 -1.62 5.25
C SER A 19 -7.42 -0.49 4.33
N MET A 20 -7.22 0.78 4.70
CA MET A 20 -7.46 1.90 3.78
C MET A 20 -6.30 2.10 2.81
N ALA A 21 -5.06 1.96 3.29
CA ALA A 21 -3.87 2.07 2.46
C ALA A 21 -3.91 1.02 1.32
N THR A 22 -4.29 -0.22 1.64
CA THR A 22 -4.41 -1.28 0.63
C THR A 22 -5.50 -1.01 -0.41
N VAL A 23 -6.67 -0.49 0.00
CA VAL A 23 -7.73 -0.08 -0.94
C VAL A 23 -7.25 1.03 -1.88
N ILE A 24 -6.55 2.03 -1.34
CA ILE A 24 -6.00 3.13 -2.15
C ILE A 24 -4.97 2.58 -3.16
N GLY A 25 -4.06 1.71 -2.70
CA GLY A 25 -3.09 1.04 -3.56
C GLY A 25 -3.76 0.26 -4.69
N ALA A 26 -4.75 -0.57 -4.38
CA ALA A 26 -5.46 -1.39 -5.37
C ALA A 26 -6.17 -0.53 -6.43
N ARG A 27 -6.85 0.55 -6.02
CA ARG A 27 -7.50 1.50 -6.94
C ARG A 27 -6.48 2.18 -7.85
N MET A 28 -5.35 2.61 -7.29
CA MET A 28 -4.29 3.28 -8.04
C MET A 28 -3.66 2.32 -9.07
N GLY A 29 -3.34 1.09 -8.66
CA GLY A 29 -2.82 0.07 -9.57
C GLY A 29 -3.78 -0.24 -10.71
N LYS A 30 -5.08 -0.40 -10.43
CA LYS A 30 -6.10 -0.58 -11.47
C LYS A 30 -6.18 0.61 -12.44
N TYR A 31 -6.14 1.83 -11.91
CA TYR A 31 -6.16 3.04 -12.73
C TYR A 31 -4.95 3.10 -13.67
N ILE A 32 -3.74 2.93 -13.13
CA ILE A 32 -2.50 2.97 -13.92
C ILE A 32 -2.49 1.84 -14.96
N LYS A 33 -2.94 0.63 -14.60
CA LYS A 33 -3.08 -0.49 -15.55
C LYS A 33 -4.06 -0.18 -16.68
N GLY A 34 -5.15 0.55 -16.39
CA GLY A 34 -6.12 0.95 -17.41
C GLY A 34 -5.60 2.01 -18.37
N VAL A 35 -4.69 2.88 -17.91
CA VAL A 35 -4.08 3.94 -18.75
C VAL A 35 -2.87 3.42 -19.54
N ASN A 36 -2.14 2.44 -18.99
CA ASN A 36 -0.87 1.96 -19.53
C ASN A 36 -0.88 0.45 -19.80
N SER A 37 -1.99 -0.09 -20.30
CA SER A 37 -2.19 -1.54 -20.43
C SER A 37 -1.10 -2.25 -21.23
N ASP A 38 -0.49 -1.53 -22.17
CA ASP A 38 0.47 -2.08 -23.14
C ASP A 38 1.93 -1.84 -22.72
N LEU A 39 2.16 -1.08 -21.64
CA LEU A 39 3.50 -0.68 -21.17
C LEU A 39 3.92 -1.37 -19.87
N VAL A 40 3.01 -2.06 -19.19
CA VAL A 40 3.28 -2.66 -17.88
C VAL A 40 2.84 -4.12 -17.87
N ASP A 41 3.83 -5.02 -17.91
CA ASP A 41 3.60 -6.48 -17.87
C ASP A 41 3.04 -6.94 -16.52
N ARG A 42 3.47 -6.30 -15.42
CA ARG A 42 3.12 -6.73 -14.07
C ARG A 42 2.97 -5.55 -13.11
N PHE A 43 1.89 -5.59 -12.33
CA PHE A 43 1.70 -4.72 -11.16
C PHE A 43 1.94 -5.50 -9.88
N VAL A 44 2.81 -4.98 -9.02
CA VAL A 44 3.15 -5.57 -7.72
C VAL A 44 2.85 -4.56 -6.63
N PHE A 45 2.28 -5.02 -5.51
CA PHE A 45 1.93 -4.19 -4.36
C PHE A 45 2.72 -4.64 -3.14
N TRP A 46 3.34 -3.69 -2.45
CA TRP A 46 4.14 -3.94 -1.26
C TRP A 46 3.49 -3.28 -0.04
N THR A 47 3.48 -3.99 1.09
CA THR A 47 3.03 -3.48 2.38
C THR A 47 3.90 -4.06 3.49
N ASP A 48 4.18 -3.25 4.49
CA ASP A 48 4.85 -3.69 5.72
C ASP A 48 3.87 -4.16 6.80
N SER A 49 2.58 -4.13 6.50
CA SER A 49 1.54 -4.64 7.37
C SER A 49 1.25 -6.10 7.07
N LEU A 50 1.88 -7.00 7.84
CA LEU A 50 1.59 -8.44 7.77
C LEU A 50 0.11 -8.76 8.00
N ILE A 51 -0.56 -7.99 8.86
CA ILE A 51 -1.99 -8.18 9.12
C ILE A 51 -2.84 -7.79 7.90
N ALA A 52 -2.49 -6.71 7.20
CA ALA A 52 -3.16 -6.33 5.97
C ALA A 52 -2.90 -7.36 4.86
N LEU A 53 -1.65 -7.81 4.73
CA LEU A 53 -1.26 -8.85 3.79
C LEU A 53 -2.07 -10.14 4.02
N TYR A 54 -2.19 -10.55 5.28
CA TYR A 54 -2.99 -11.72 5.67
C TYR A 54 -4.46 -11.57 5.27
N TRP A 55 -5.06 -10.39 5.49
CA TRP A 55 -6.44 -10.14 5.06
C TRP A 55 -6.62 -10.21 3.55
N MET A 56 -5.71 -9.60 2.78
CA MET A 56 -5.79 -9.53 1.31
C MET A 56 -5.62 -10.89 0.64
N LYS A 57 -4.77 -11.75 1.21
CA LYS A 57 -4.57 -13.13 0.70
C LYS A 57 -5.62 -14.12 1.19
N GLY A 58 -6.37 -13.79 2.24
CA GLY A 58 -7.39 -14.65 2.81
C GLY A 58 -8.79 -14.51 2.17
N PHE A 59 -9.71 -15.35 2.62
CA PHE A 59 -11.11 -15.30 2.18
C PHE A 59 -11.87 -14.18 2.90
N ALA A 60 -12.33 -13.18 2.16
CA ALA A 60 -12.91 -11.95 2.71
C ALA A 60 -14.04 -12.18 3.74
N LYS A 61 -14.92 -13.16 3.48
CA LYS A 61 -16.07 -13.47 4.37
C LYS A 61 -15.66 -13.94 5.78
N ARG A 62 -14.39 -14.29 6.01
CA ARG A 62 -13.88 -14.65 7.34
C ARG A 62 -13.70 -13.45 8.26
N TRP A 63 -13.67 -12.24 7.70
CA TRP A 63 -13.37 -11.02 8.45
C TRP A 63 -14.64 -10.30 8.91
N LYS A 64 -14.52 -9.47 9.96
CA LYS A 64 -15.58 -8.53 10.35
C LYS A 64 -15.98 -7.66 9.15
N GLN A 65 -17.26 -7.31 9.05
CA GLN A 65 -17.86 -6.68 7.87
C GLN A 65 -17.05 -5.51 7.29
N SER A 66 -16.53 -4.62 8.14
CA SER A 66 -15.75 -3.44 7.70
C SER A 66 -14.45 -3.82 6.98
N ILE A 67 -13.76 -4.86 7.44
CA ILE A 67 -12.55 -5.39 6.79
C ILE A 67 -12.93 -6.25 5.59
N SER A 68 -13.95 -7.09 5.72
CA SER A 68 -14.45 -7.94 4.62
C SER A 68 -14.78 -7.12 3.37
N ASN A 69 -15.51 -6.02 3.51
CA ASN A 69 -15.87 -5.13 2.40
C ASN A 69 -14.62 -4.55 1.70
N ARG A 70 -13.60 -4.15 2.47
CA ARG A 70 -12.35 -3.59 1.93
C ARG A 70 -11.51 -4.65 1.24
N VAL A 71 -11.43 -5.85 1.84
CA VAL A 71 -10.73 -6.99 1.24
C VAL A 71 -11.39 -7.36 -0.08
N LEU A 72 -12.72 -7.46 -0.13
CA LEU A 72 -13.45 -7.71 -1.39
C LEU A 72 -13.09 -6.68 -2.46
N GLU A 73 -13.07 -5.40 -2.09
CA GLU A 73 -12.71 -4.34 -3.02
C GLU A 73 -11.25 -4.47 -3.52
N VAL A 74 -10.29 -4.75 -2.63
CA VAL A 74 -8.90 -4.98 -3.03
C VAL A 74 -8.79 -6.16 -3.99
N GLN A 75 -9.45 -7.27 -3.69
CA GLN A 75 -9.45 -8.49 -4.50
C GLN A 75 -10.14 -8.31 -5.86
N GLN A 76 -11.09 -7.36 -5.97
CA GLN A 76 -11.72 -7.00 -7.25
C GLN A 76 -10.85 -6.08 -8.11
N ASN A 77 -9.92 -5.33 -7.52
CA ASN A 77 -9.09 -4.35 -8.22
C ASN A 77 -7.63 -4.81 -8.39
N SER A 78 -7.21 -5.91 -7.76
CA SER A 78 -5.86 -6.44 -7.83
C SER A 78 -5.85 -7.96 -7.55
N ASP A 79 -4.88 -8.68 -8.10
CA ASP A 79 -4.68 -10.10 -7.78
C ASP A 79 -4.05 -10.24 -6.38
N PRO A 80 -4.65 -10.99 -5.44
CA PRO A 80 -4.07 -11.31 -4.14
C PRO A 80 -2.64 -11.85 -4.18
N LYS A 81 -2.26 -12.55 -5.26
CA LYS A 81 -0.90 -13.08 -5.45
C LYS A 81 0.13 -11.99 -5.76
N SER A 82 -0.32 -10.81 -6.15
CA SER A 82 0.54 -9.66 -6.46
C SER A 82 0.86 -8.80 -5.24
N TRP A 83 0.39 -9.19 -4.05
CA TRP A 83 0.70 -8.51 -2.79
C TRP A 83 1.83 -9.21 -2.05
N PHE A 84 2.83 -8.44 -1.61
CA PHE A 84 4.02 -8.92 -0.93
C PHE A 84 4.34 -8.09 0.32
N TYR A 85 5.14 -8.68 1.20
CA TYR A 85 5.62 -8.03 2.40
C TYR A 85 6.91 -7.26 2.11
N CYS A 86 7.01 -6.02 2.57
CA CYS A 86 8.30 -5.33 2.71
C CYS A 86 8.59 -5.07 4.20
N PRO A 87 9.84 -5.14 4.66
CA PRO A 87 10.18 -4.73 6.02
C PRO A 87 9.81 -3.25 6.26
N THR A 88 9.29 -2.93 7.46
CA THR A 88 8.87 -1.55 7.80
C THR A 88 10.01 -0.53 7.64
N GLY A 89 11.24 -0.90 7.99
CA GLY A 89 12.43 -0.04 7.83
C GLY A 89 12.87 0.16 6.38
N GLU A 90 12.27 -0.59 5.45
CA GLU A 90 12.58 -0.58 4.02
C GLU A 90 11.36 -0.17 3.18
N ASN A 91 10.29 0.30 3.83
CA ASN A 91 9.08 0.78 3.16
C ASN A 91 9.19 2.29 2.87
N PRO A 92 9.43 2.72 1.62
CA PRO A 92 9.53 4.14 1.30
C PRO A 92 8.22 4.90 1.53
N ALA A 93 7.06 4.24 1.46
CA ALA A 93 5.79 4.90 1.75
C ALA A 93 5.71 5.41 3.19
N ASP A 94 6.44 4.77 4.11
CA ASP A 94 6.42 5.09 5.53
C ASP A 94 7.13 6.41 5.86
N VAL A 95 8.13 6.80 5.04
CA VAL A 95 8.81 8.09 5.13
C VAL A 95 7.81 9.24 5.07
N LEU A 96 6.86 9.19 4.13
CA LEU A 96 5.86 10.25 3.97
C LEU A 96 4.68 10.12 4.94
N THR A 97 4.26 8.91 5.31
CA THR A 97 3.08 8.73 6.19
C THR A 97 3.35 9.15 7.64
N ARG A 98 4.61 9.04 8.09
CA ARG A 98 5.06 9.48 9.43
C ARG A 98 5.23 10.99 9.55
N GLY A 99 5.34 11.68 8.41
CA GLY A 99 5.68 13.09 8.34
C GLY A 99 7.19 13.28 8.43
N VAL A 100 7.74 13.95 7.42
CA VAL A 100 9.15 14.27 7.31
C VAL A 100 9.27 15.73 6.88
N LEU A 101 10.30 16.41 7.38
CA LEU A 101 10.62 17.77 6.93
C LEU A 101 11.04 17.73 5.45
N VAL A 102 10.69 18.77 4.70
CA VAL A 102 11.00 18.81 3.25
C VAL A 102 12.51 18.79 3.03
N GLU A 103 13.26 19.44 3.91
CA GLU A 103 14.72 19.49 3.87
C GLU A 103 15.33 18.10 4.11
N SER A 104 14.79 17.33 5.04
CA SER A 104 15.24 15.95 5.30
C SER A 104 14.87 14.99 4.18
N LEU A 105 13.77 15.25 3.45
CA LEU A 105 13.36 14.41 2.32
C LEU A 105 14.32 14.51 1.13
N ILE A 106 15.08 15.61 1.00
CA ILE A 106 16.06 15.80 -0.08
C ILE A 106 17.13 14.71 -0.02
N ASP A 107 17.60 14.40 1.20
CA ASP A 107 18.70 13.46 1.45
C ASP A 107 18.20 12.04 1.83
N GLU A 108 16.89 11.77 1.72
CA GLU A 108 16.30 10.48 2.13
C GLU A 108 16.44 9.43 1.03
N GLU A 109 17.54 8.66 1.09
CA GLU A 109 17.88 7.64 0.10
C GLU A 109 16.77 6.59 -0.08
N LEU A 110 16.12 6.16 1.01
CA LEU A 110 15.08 5.13 0.92
C LEU A 110 13.90 5.63 0.08
N TRP A 111 13.55 6.91 0.17
CA TRP A 111 12.45 7.51 -0.59
C TRP A 111 12.77 7.58 -2.09
N TRP A 112 13.99 7.99 -2.43
CA TRP A 112 14.37 8.24 -3.82
C TRP A 112 14.78 6.98 -4.58
N TYR A 113 15.46 6.05 -3.92
CA TYR A 113 16.04 4.88 -4.56
C TYR A 113 15.32 3.58 -4.21
N GLY A 114 14.52 3.58 -3.13
CA GLY A 114 13.89 2.37 -2.62
C GLY A 114 14.90 1.38 -2.03
N PRO A 115 14.43 0.24 -1.52
CA PRO A 115 15.32 -0.80 -1.00
C PRO A 115 15.97 -1.60 -2.13
N SER A 116 17.20 -2.06 -1.90
CA SER A 116 18.02 -2.73 -2.92
C SER A 116 17.39 -3.98 -3.53
N TRP A 117 16.57 -4.71 -2.77
CA TRP A 117 15.89 -5.92 -3.25
C TRP A 117 14.70 -5.65 -4.17
N LEU A 118 14.18 -4.41 -4.24
CA LEU A 118 13.03 -4.07 -5.07
C LEU A 118 13.40 -3.90 -6.54
N LEU A 119 14.66 -3.61 -6.83
CA LEU A 119 15.21 -3.40 -8.18
C LEU A 119 15.82 -4.68 -8.78
N ALA A 120 15.77 -5.81 -8.06
CA ALA A 120 16.35 -7.08 -8.44
C ALA A 120 15.38 -7.97 -9.25
#